data_AF-A0A0F3GW81-F1
#
_entry.id   AF-A0A0F3GW81-F1
#
_cell.length_a   1.000
_cell.length_b   1.000
_cell.length_c   1.000
_cell.angle_alpha   90.00
_cell.angle_beta   90.00
_cell.angle_gamma   90.00
#
_symmetry.space_group_name_H-M   'P 1'
#
loop_
_entity.id
_entity.type
_entity.pdbx_description
1 polymer ?
#
loop_
_entity_poly.entity_id
_entity_poly.type
_entity_poly.pdbx_seq_one_letter_code
_entity_poly.pdbx_strand_id
1 'polypeptide(L)'
;MNHIKTYQGGIFMSRNIIVITRMFILLTALTLFWVATLMAGTVSLPQTGQTSVYALGDDGAIRAGVAWPSPRFTDNGDQTVNDNLTGLVWTKDANLPGTTKTWQQALNYVATMNSGAGTYGHTDWRLPNVNELQSILNAEQTNVATWLNSQGFNNVQSNYYWSSTSNAFDTSEAWVVNMNDGLVYPRNKSFSLYVWPVRSGQFGAFGNSAIWQTGQTSTYATGDDGELQKGVTWPNPRFTDNGDQTVNDNLTGLVWTKDANLPGTTKTWQQALDYVATMNSGTGTYGHTDWRLPSPKELFSLVDHERYVPSLPSGHQFTNVQSNYFYWSSTSYAYITFCAWVVSMDFGLVYNYDKSGSYYVWPVRSGQVGSLVNLVISKAGTGSGTVTSAPVGINCGSTCTAACSAGASVSVTLTATAISGSAFTGWSGDCTGTSSTCTLTMSAAKNVTATFATSTTVPTINEYGTIILITLSSLVLMRKLRGSYKP
;
A
#
# COMPACT_ATOMS: atom_id res chain seq x y z
N MET A 1 -61.48 20.35 -67.12
CA MET A 1 -60.25 21.13 -67.35
C MET A 1 -59.25 20.78 -66.26
N ASN A 2 -58.19 20.08 -66.66
CA ASN A 2 -56.85 19.93 -66.09
C ASN A 2 -56.60 20.02 -64.57
N HIS A 3 -56.10 18.88 -64.04
CA HIS A 3 -55.02 18.67 -63.06
C HIS A 3 -55.17 19.35 -61.68
N ILE A 4 -55.06 18.70 -60.52
CA ILE A 4 -54.03 17.76 -60.05
C ILE A 4 -54.65 16.87 -58.95
N LYS A 5 -54.36 15.57 -58.98
CA LYS A 5 -54.70 14.59 -57.94
C LYS A 5 -53.62 14.57 -56.85
N THR A 6 -54.03 14.63 -55.59
CA THR A 6 -53.21 14.17 -54.45
C THR A 6 -54.04 13.19 -53.64
N TYR A 7 -53.72 11.90 -53.79
CA TYR A 7 -54.33 10.80 -53.05
C TYR A 7 -53.65 10.67 -51.68
N GLN A 8 -54.40 10.90 -50.60
CA GLN A 8 -54.08 10.41 -49.27
C GLN A 8 -54.53 8.95 -49.18
N GLY A 9 -53.60 8.02 -49.41
CA GLY A 9 -53.82 6.58 -49.27
C GLY A 9 -52.97 6.05 -48.12
N GLY A 10 -53.61 5.81 -46.97
CA GLY A 10 -53.02 5.09 -45.85
C GLY A 10 -52.75 3.63 -46.23
N ILE A 11 -51.55 3.16 -45.92
CA ILE A 11 -51.18 1.76 -45.99
C ILE A 11 -51.15 1.21 -44.56
N PHE A 12 -52.03 0.24 -44.32
CA PHE A 12 -51.97 -0.72 -43.24
C PHE A 12 -50.58 -1.37 -43.17
N MET A 13 -49.94 -1.36 -42.00
CA MET A 13 -49.08 -2.50 -41.64
C MET A 13 -49.25 -2.88 -40.17
N SER A 14 -49.36 -4.19 -40.02
CA SER A 14 -49.89 -4.97 -38.92
C SER A 14 -49.13 -4.87 -37.60
N ARG A 15 -49.91 -4.98 -36.53
CA ARG A 15 -49.67 -5.17 -35.09
C ARG A 15 -48.59 -6.18 -34.61
N ASN A 16 -47.59 -6.54 -35.41
CA ASN A 16 -46.60 -7.58 -35.05
C ASN A 16 -45.13 -7.11 -34.95
N ILE A 17 -44.86 -5.79 -34.92
CA ILE A 17 -43.48 -5.26 -34.82
C ILE A 17 -43.16 -4.64 -33.44
N ILE A 18 -44.16 -4.39 -32.58
CA ILE A 18 -43.94 -3.68 -31.30
C ILE A 18 -43.54 -4.62 -30.14
N VAL A 19 -43.65 -5.94 -30.29
CA VAL A 19 -43.27 -6.90 -29.23
C VAL A 19 -41.82 -7.38 -29.36
N ILE A 20 -41.23 -7.35 -30.56
CA ILE A 20 -39.86 -7.83 -30.80
C ILE A 20 -38.79 -6.79 -30.37
N THR A 21 -39.14 -5.50 -30.34
CA THR A 21 -38.21 -4.44 -29.88
C THR A 21 -38.13 -4.32 -28.35
N ARG A 22 -39.07 -4.94 -27.59
CA ARG A 22 -39.03 -4.94 -26.11
C ARG A 22 -38.46 -6.22 -25.50
N MET A 23 -38.42 -7.34 -26.22
CA MET A 23 -37.70 -8.54 -25.78
C MET A 23 -36.18 -8.49 -26.06
N PHE A 24 -35.73 -7.69 -27.03
CA PHE A 24 -34.29 -7.49 -27.26
C PHE A 24 -33.63 -6.50 -26.28
N ILE A 25 -34.39 -5.57 -25.70
CA ILE A 25 -33.87 -4.61 -24.70
C ILE A 25 -33.78 -5.25 -23.30
N LEU A 26 -34.53 -6.33 -23.02
CA LEU A 26 -34.42 -7.09 -21.78
C LEU A 26 -33.40 -8.24 -21.82
N LEU A 27 -32.90 -8.64 -23.01
CA LEU A 27 -31.87 -9.69 -23.14
C LEU A 27 -30.43 -9.15 -23.29
N THR A 28 -30.25 -7.85 -23.56
CA THR A 28 -28.93 -7.18 -23.56
C THR A 28 -28.60 -6.50 -22.22
N ALA A 29 -29.49 -6.59 -21.22
CA ALA A 29 -29.20 -6.21 -19.83
C ALA A 29 -28.64 -7.40 -19.00
N LEU A 30 -28.39 -8.55 -19.65
CA LEU A 30 -27.88 -9.76 -19.02
C LEU A 30 -26.50 -10.19 -19.55
N THR A 31 -25.69 -9.24 -19.98
CA THR A 31 -24.28 -9.48 -20.32
C THR A 31 -23.40 -8.44 -19.66
N LEU A 32 -22.46 -8.93 -18.85
CA LEU A 32 -21.32 -8.22 -18.27
C LEU A 32 -21.62 -7.39 -17.01
N PHE A 33 -22.29 -8.00 -16.02
CA PHE A 33 -21.72 -7.91 -14.66
C PHE A 33 -20.42 -8.72 -14.70
N TRP A 34 -19.35 -8.12 -15.25
CA TRP A 34 -18.06 -8.38 -14.64
C TRP A 34 -18.25 -7.88 -13.22
N VAL A 35 -18.38 -8.81 -12.28
CA VAL A 35 -17.76 -8.58 -10.99
C VAL A 35 -16.32 -8.29 -11.38
N ALA A 36 -15.97 -7.01 -11.50
CA ALA A 36 -14.61 -6.62 -11.20
C ALA A 36 -14.43 -7.16 -9.80
N THR A 37 -13.85 -8.35 -9.69
CA THR A 37 -13.13 -8.73 -8.50
C THR A 37 -12.15 -7.60 -8.36
N LEU A 38 -12.52 -6.60 -7.54
CA LEU A 38 -11.59 -5.65 -6.98
C LEU A 38 -10.46 -6.53 -6.51
N MET A 39 -9.33 -6.51 -7.22
CA MET A 39 -8.14 -7.15 -6.73
C MET A 39 -7.83 -6.38 -5.46
N ALA A 40 -8.22 -6.96 -4.34
CA ALA A 40 -7.92 -6.41 -3.03
C ALA A 40 -6.42 -6.19 -2.97
N GLY A 41 -6.02 -5.01 -2.48
CA GLY A 41 -4.62 -4.62 -2.49
C GLY A 41 -3.81 -5.58 -1.63
N THR A 42 -2.66 -6.01 -2.14
CA THR A 42 -1.64 -6.68 -1.33
C THR A 42 -0.73 -5.65 -0.68
N VAL A 43 -0.25 -5.93 0.52
CA VAL A 43 0.70 -5.11 1.28
C VAL A 43 1.99 -5.89 1.47
N SER A 44 3.15 -5.32 1.12
CA SER A 44 4.43 -5.90 1.56
C SER A 44 4.89 -5.22 2.85
N LEU A 45 4.96 -6.00 3.92
CA LEU A 45 5.35 -5.48 5.23
C LEU A 45 6.80 -5.01 5.22
N PRO A 46 7.12 -3.86 5.84
CA PRO A 46 8.49 -3.38 5.90
C PRO A 46 9.31 -4.16 6.93
N GLN A 47 10.63 -4.21 6.72
CA GLN A 47 11.59 -4.58 7.76
C GLN A 47 11.37 -3.73 9.02
N THR A 48 11.73 -4.26 10.18
CA THR A 48 11.62 -3.55 11.47
C THR A 48 12.66 -2.45 11.65
N GLY A 49 13.74 -2.52 10.88
CA GLY A 49 14.94 -1.68 11.03
C GLY A 49 16.04 -2.36 11.86
N GLN A 50 15.75 -3.47 12.56
CA GLN A 50 16.75 -4.21 13.32
C GLN A 50 17.78 -4.87 12.38
N THR A 51 19.05 -4.60 12.63
CA THR A 51 20.19 -5.15 11.88
C THR A 51 21.18 -5.87 12.77
N SER A 52 21.18 -5.56 14.08
CA SER A 52 21.95 -6.27 15.09
C SER A 52 21.43 -7.70 15.27
N VAL A 53 22.34 -8.67 15.20
CA VAL A 53 22.05 -10.10 15.41
C VAL A 53 22.33 -10.46 16.86
N TYR A 54 21.30 -10.92 17.57
CA TYR A 54 21.37 -11.36 18.96
C TYR A 54 21.28 -12.88 19.09
N ALA A 55 20.66 -13.56 18.12
CA ALA A 55 20.67 -15.01 17.98
C ALA A 55 20.48 -15.43 16.51
N LEU A 56 20.88 -16.65 16.18
CA LEU A 56 20.63 -17.19 14.84
C LEU A 56 19.11 -17.35 14.62
N GLY A 57 18.62 -16.85 13.48
CA GLY A 57 17.21 -16.92 13.11
C GLY A 57 16.35 -15.79 13.69
N ASP A 58 16.96 -14.82 14.37
CA ASP A 58 16.28 -13.61 14.82
C ASP A 58 16.04 -12.60 13.68
N ASP A 59 15.34 -11.51 13.99
CA ASP A 59 14.98 -10.49 13.01
C ASP A 59 16.18 -9.74 12.43
N GLY A 60 17.23 -9.50 13.23
CA GLY A 60 18.47 -8.90 12.74
C GLY A 60 19.23 -9.78 11.75
N ALA A 61 19.13 -11.11 11.90
CA ALA A 61 19.72 -12.10 10.99
C ALA A 61 18.89 -12.28 9.71
N ILE A 62 17.56 -12.38 9.83
CA ILE A 62 16.66 -12.68 8.71
C ILE A 62 16.30 -11.41 7.92
N ARG A 63 16.00 -10.31 8.62
CA ARG A 63 15.57 -9.02 8.07
C ARG A 63 14.41 -9.18 7.09
N ALA A 64 13.36 -9.88 7.53
CA ALA A 64 12.19 -10.16 6.70
C ALA A 64 11.42 -8.87 6.36
N GLY A 65 10.90 -8.78 5.14
CA GLY A 65 10.10 -7.66 4.66
C GLY A 65 10.84 -6.71 3.71
N VAL A 66 10.17 -5.62 3.34
CA VAL A 66 10.69 -4.60 2.42
C VAL A 66 11.80 -3.81 3.10
N ALA A 67 12.97 -3.79 2.47
CA ALA A 67 14.11 -2.99 2.92
C ALA A 67 13.79 -1.49 2.88
N TRP A 68 14.37 -0.75 3.81
CA TRP A 68 14.11 0.69 3.91
C TRP A 68 14.84 1.46 2.80
N PRO A 69 14.18 2.47 2.18
CA PRO A 69 14.87 3.36 1.27
C PRO A 69 15.90 4.21 2.03
N SER A 70 16.92 4.67 1.29
CA SER A 70 17.92 5.62 1.79
C SER A 70 17.93 6.85 0.88
N PRO A 71 17.51 8.03 1.37
CA PRO A 71 16.97 8.27 2.71
C PRO A 71 15.54 7.72 2.89
N ARG A 72 15.20 7.30 4.12
CA ARG A 72 13.81 6.91 4.46
C ARG A 72 12.90 8.11 4.52
N PHE A 73 13.35 9.19 5.16
CA PHE A 73 12.56 10.40 5.34
C PHE A 73 13.14 11.53 4.49
N THR A 74 12.27 12.34 3.88
CA THR A 74 12.68 13.47 3.06
C THR A 74 11.91 14.71 3.49
N ASP A 75 12.64 15.71 4.00
CA ASP A 75 12.10 17.02 4.30
C ASP A 75 11.73 17.74 2.99
N ASN A 76 10.48 18.19 2.88
CA ASN A 76 9.98 18.86 1.69
C ASN A 76 10.28 20.36 1.69
N GLY A 77 10.81 20.92 2.79
CA GLY A 77 11.07 22.35 2.93
C GLY A 77 9.82 23.20 3.17
N ASP A 78 8.66 22.57 3.36
CA ASP A 78 7.34 23.19 3.55
C ASP A 78 6.72 22.85 4.92
N GLN A 79 7.56 22.45 5.90
CA GLN A 79 7.16 21.94 7.22
C GLN A 79 6.49 20.56 7.20
N THR A 80 6.64 19.82 6.10
CA THR A 80 6.24 18.41 6.01
C THR A 80 7.44 17.51 5.67
N VAL A 81 7.31 16.22 6.01
CA VAL A 81 8.32 15.20 5.74
C VAL A 81 7.65 14.01 5.08
N ASN A 82 8.17 13.58 3.94
CA ASN A 82 7.77 12.35 3.27
C ASN A 82 8.41 11.14 3.96
N ASP A 83 7.63 10.11 4.26
CA ASP A 83 8.14 8.75 4.52
C ASP A 83 8.18 7.99 3.19
N ASN A 84 9.37 7.85 2.61
CA ASN A 84 9.59 7.20 1.31
C ASN A 84 9.29 5.70 1.33
N LEU A 85 9.15 5.09 2.52
CA LEU A 85 8.79 3.68 2.66
C LEU A 85 7.28 3.46 2.55
N THR A 86 6.49 4.32 3.18
CA THR A 86 5.03 4.16 3.31
C THR A 86 4.24 5.05 2.36
N GLY A 87 4.87 6.10 1.83
CA GLY A 87 4.22 7.16 1.06
C GLY A 87 3.37 8.11 1.91
N LEU A 88 3.44 8.02 3.24
CA LEU A 88 2.78 8.96 4.14
C LEU A 88 3.56 10.28 4.21
N VAL A 89 2.84 11.36 4.49
CA VAL A 89 3.43 12.68 4.73
C VAL A 89 3.06 13.11 6.14
N TRP A 90 4.08 13.44 6.91
CA TRP A 90 3.97 13.80 8.32
C TRP A 90 4.24 15.30 8.49
N THR A 91 3.64 15.91 9.50
CA THR A 91 4.12 17.22 9.94
C THR A 91 5.56 17.08 10.42
N LYS A 92 6.42 18.03 10.05
CA LYS A 92 7.84 18.02 10.45
C LYS A 92 7.98 18.19 11.97
N ASP A 93 7.15 19.05 12.55
CA ASP A 93 7.00 19.15 14.01
C ASP A 93 6.02 18.08 14.50
N ALA A 94 6.53 17.12 15.29
CA ALA A 94 5.73 16.05 15.88
C ALA A 94 4.96 16.49 17.13
N ASN A 95 5.22 17.68 17.68
CA ASN A 95 4.44 18.28 18.77
C ASN A 95 3.85 19.62 18.30
N LEU A 96 3.27 19.63 17.10
CA LEU A 96 2.70 20.83 16.48
C LEU A 96 1.71 21.60 17.36
N PRO A 97 0.84 20.97 18.19
CA PRO A 97 -0.03 21.72 19.09
C PRO A 97 0.70 22.46 20.22
N GLY A 98 1.99 22.21 20.43
CA GLY A 98 2.83 22.75 21.52
C GLY A 98 2.50 22.20 22.91
N THR A 99 1.30 21.64 23.12
CA THR A 99 0.83 21.03 24.35
C THR A 99 0.07 19.74 24.08
N THR A 100 0.10 18.82 25.04
CA THR A 100 -0.67 17.57 24.97
C THR A 100 -2.18 17.82 24.92
N LYS A 101 -2.93 16.84 24.41
CA LYS A 101 -4.37 16.92 24.16
C LYS A 101 -5.05 15.65 24.68
N THR A 102 -6.28 15.76 25.17
CA THR A 102 -7.16 14.58 25.29
C THR A 102 -7.47 14.02 23.91
N TRP A 103 -7.94 12.78 23.83
CA TRP A 103 -8.17 12.14 22.53
C TRP A 103 -9.16 12.93 21.66
N GLN A 104 -10.29 13.38 22.24
CA GLN A 104 -11.25 14.22 21.52
C GLN A 104 -10.66 15.58 21.12
N GLN A 105 -9.84 16.19 21.99
CA GLN A 105 -9.16 17.44 21.66
C GLN A 105 -8.13 17.25 20.53
N ALA A 106 -7.49 16.09 20.42
CA ALA A 106 -6.58 15.76 19.34
C ALA A 106 -7.31 15.67 17.99
N LEU A 107 -8.44 14.96 17.94
CA LEU A 107 -9.31 14.90 16.74
C LEU A 107 -9.80 16.30 16.34
N ASN A 108 -10.30 17.08 17.30
CA ASN A 108 -10.76 18.44 17.06
C ASN A 108 -9.62 19.34 16.54
N TYR A 109 -8.42 19.23 17.11
CA TYR A 109 -7.25 19.98 16.67
C TYR A 109 -6.93 19.68 15.19
N VAL A 110 -6.89 18.40 14.82
CA VAL A 110 -6.65 18.01 13.44
C VAL A 110 -7.78 18.48 12.51
N ALA A 111 -9.04 18.46 12.95
CA ALA A 111 -10.15 19.03 12.18
C ALA A 111 -9.94 20.54 11.93
N THR A 112 -9.41 21.30 12.90
CA THR A 112 -9.08 22.73 12.68
C THR A 112 -7.94 22.92 11.69
N MET A 113 -6.96 22.00 11.63
CA MET A 113 -5.89 22.05 10.64
C MET A 113 -6.40 21.98 9.19
N ASN A 114 -7.58 21.40 8.98
CA ASN A 114 -8.20 21.25 7.67
C ASN A 114 -9.14 22.39 7.27
N SER A 115 -9.28 23.41 8.12
CA SER A 115 -10.15 24.55 7.84
C SER A 115 -9.48 25.60 6.93
N GLY A 116 -10.27 26.34 6.15
CA GLY A 116 -9.77 27.41 5.28
C GLY A 116 -8.81 26.91 4.21
N ALA A 117 -7.60 27.50 4.14
CA ALA A 117 -6.54 27.07 3.22
C ALA A 117 -5.80 25.80 3.69
N GLY A 118 -6.11 25.30 4.89
CA GLY A 118 -5.42 24.18 5.51
C GLY A 118 -4.07 24.55 6.10
N THR A 119 -3.53 23.65 6.91
CA THR A 119 -2.18 23.78 7.47
C THR A 119 -1.15 23.32 6.45
N TYR A 120 -0.12 24.13 6.21
CA TYR A 120 0.90 23.91 5.17
C TYR A 120 0.31 23.73 3.76
N GLY A 121 -0.84 24.34 3.47
CA GLY A 121 -1.53 24.25 2.18
C GLY A 121 -2.28 22.92 1.96
N HIS A 122 -2.55 22.16 3.02
CA HIS A 122 -3.21 20.86 2.97
C HIS A 122 -4.42 20.78 3.90
N THR A 123 -5.50 20.17 3.42
CA THR A 123 -6.80 20.05 4.12
C THR A 123 -7.23 18.60 4.35
N ASP A 124 -6.30 17.66 4.23
CA ASP A 124 -6.48 16.21 4.36
C ASP A 124 -5.64 15.62 5.50
N TRP A 125 -5.30 16.44 6.51
CA TRP A 125 -4.65 15.99 7.74
C TRP A 125 -5.60 15.11 8.55
N ARG A 126 -5.03 14.08 9.19
CA ARG A 126 -5.73 13.20 10.12
C ARG A 126 -4.83 12.89 11.32
N LEU A 127 -5.45 12.48 12.41
CA LEU A 127 -4.74 11.75 13.45
C LEU A 127 -4.43 10.35 12.88
N PRO A 128 -3.17 9.88 12.90
CA PRO A 128 -2.79 8.60 12.32
C PRO A 128 -3.55 7.48 13.01
N ASN A 129 -3.96 6.45 12.26
CA ASN A 129 -4.40 5.23 12.91
C ASN A 129 -3.20 4.47 13.50
N VAL A 130 -3.46 3.46 14.34
CA VAL A 130 -2.39 2.77 15.08
C VAL A 130 -1.37 2.09 14.15
N ASN A 131 -1.81 1.61 12.97
CA ASN A 131 -0.91 1.02 11.97
C ASN A 131 0.01 2.09 11.34
N GLU A 132 -0.54 3.26 11.00
CA GLU A 132 0.24 4.38 10.45
C GLU A 132 1.29 4.85 11.46
N LEU A 133 0.92 4.98 12.74
CA LEU A 133 1.81 5.44 13.79
C LEU A 133 2.90 4.41 14.14
N GLN A 134 2.57 3.11 14.13
CA GLN A 134 3.53 2.03 14.34
C GLN A 134 4.54 1.93 13.18
N SER A 135 4.12 2.29 11.97
CA SER A 135 4.97 2.16 10.77
C SER A 135 6.25 2.98 10.83
N ILE A 136 6.25 4.11 11.55
CA ILE A 136 7.38 5.05 11.61
C ILE A 136 8.54 4.55 12.50
N LEU A 137 8.28 3.56 13.35
CA LEU A 137 9.24 3.07 14.35
C LEU A 137 10.45 2.36 13.74
N ASN A 138 11.56 2.38 14.49
CA ASN A 138 12.79 1.64 14.19
C ASN A 138 13.19 0.76 15.38
N ALA A 139 13.10 -0.55 15.20
CA ALA A 139 13.37 -1.52 16.27
C ALA A 139 14.86 -1.64 16.65
N GLU A 140 15.79 -1.09 15.85
CA GLU A 140 17.22 -1.01 16.20
C GLU A 140 17.50 0.10 17.23
N GLN A 141 16.61 1.09 17.32
CA GLN A 141 16.89 2.29 18.10
C GLN A 141 16.49 2.08 19.55
N THR A 142 17.41 2.40 20.46
CA THR A 142 17.17 2.38 21.91
C THR A 142 16.23 3.50 22.35
N ASN A 143 16.17 4.59 21.57
CA ASN A 143 15.19 5.66 21.72
C ASN A 143 14.73 6.15 20.34
N VAL A 144 13.49 5.83 19.96
CA VAL A 144 12.95 6.09 18.62
C VAL A 144 12.78 7.59 18.36
N ALA A 145 12.33 8.36 19.35
CA ALA A 145 12.14 9.80 19.23
C ALA A 145 13.46 10.55 18.93
N THR A 146 14.54 10.18 19.61
CA THR A 146 15.88 10.75 19.38
C THR A 146 16.34 10.45 17.96
N TRP A 147 16.15 9.21 17.52
CA TRP A 147 16.44 8.82 16.15
C TRP A 147 15.61 9.62 15.14
N LEU A 148 14.28 9.70 15.30
CA LEU A 148 13.41 10.46 14.39
C LEU A 148 13.79 11.93 14.30
N ASN A 149 14.16 12.59 15.41
CA ASN A 149 14.66 13.97 15.39
C ASN A 149 15.96 14.10 14.57
N SER A 150 16.81 13.05 14.53
CA SER A 150 18.00 13.02 13.67
C SER A 150 17.67 12.78 12.18
N GLN A 151 16.46 12.32 11.87
CA GLN A 151 16.02 12.01 10.50
C GLN A 151 15.30 13.19 9.80
N GLY A 152 15.34 14.39 10.40
CA GLY A 152 14.73 15.59 9.82
C GLY A 152 13.38 15.97 10.43
N PHE A 153 12.86 15.21 11.39
CA PHE A 153 11.74 15.64 12.23
C PHE A 153 12.21 16.57 13.35
N ASN A 154 11.26 17.32 13.91
CA ASN A 154 11.48 18.20 15.06
C ASN A 154 10.51 17.84 16.19
N ASN A 155 10.94 18.09 17.43
CA ASN A 155 10.12 17.95 18.64
C ASN A 155 9.45 16.58 18.81
N VAL A 156 10.03 15.50 18.28
CA VAL A 156 9.55 14.15 18.59
C VAL A 156 9.84 13.87 20.05
N GLN A 157 8.80 13.60 20.84
CA GLN A 157 8.88 13.40 22.28
C GLN A 157 9.01 11.92 22.61
N SER A 158 9.84 11.56 23.58
CA SER A 158 9.98 10.18 24.08
C SER A 158 8.79 9.78 24.97
N ASN A 159 7.58 9.75 24.41
CA ASN A 159 6.35 9.50 25.16
C ASN A 159 5.24 8.96 24.23
N TYR A 160 4.04 8.77 24.76
CA TYR A 160 2.87 8.28 24.04
C TYR A 160 2.27 9.33 23.10
N TYR A 161 1.94 8.86 21.90
CA TYR A 161 1.21 9.59 20.88
C TYR A 161 -0.14 8.94 20.64
N TRP A 162 -1.17 9.76 20.51
CA TRP A 162 -2.51 9.29 20.17
C TRP A 162 -2.55 8.72 18.75
N SER A 163 -3.24 7.59 18.59
CA SER A 163 -3.82 7.19 17.31
C SER A 163 -5.32 7.53 17.25
N SER A 164 -5.89 7.54 16.05
CA SER A 164 -7.34 7.64 15.82
C SER A 164 -8.10 6.34 16.07
N THR A 165 -7.41 5.24 16.34
CA THR A 165 -8.02 3.92 16.55
C THR A 165 -8.51 3.79 18.00
N SER A 166 -9.81 3.57 18.19
CA SER A 166 -10.40 3.31 19.51
C SER A 166 -10.15 1.87 19.96
N ASN A 167 -10.15 1.61 21.27
CA ASN A 167 -10.15 0.24 21.78
C ASN A 167 -11.58 -0.33 21.69
N ALA A 168 -11.76 -1.41 20.93
CA ALA A 168 -13.07 -2.04 20.76
C ALA A 168 -13.59 -2.75 22.03
N PHE A 169 -12.70 -3.16 22.93
CA PHE A 169 -13.08 -3.78 24.20
C PHE A 169 -13.58 -2.74 25.21
N ASP A 170 -12.83 -1.65 25.39
CA ASP A 170 -13.21 -0.51 26.24
C ASP A 170 -13.18 0.78 25.43
N THR A 171 -14.37 1.21 24.99
CA THR A 171 -14.54 2.39 24.12
C THR A 171 -14.17 3.72 24.79
N SER A 172 -13.95 3.72 26.12
CA SER A 172 -13.39 4.86 26.86
C SER A 172 -11.89 5.03 26.63
N GLU A 173 -11.24 4.06 25.98
CA GLU A 173 -9.82 4.06 25.64
C GLU A 173 -9.57 4.17 24.13
N ALA A 174 -8.39 4.65 23.77
CA ALA A 174 -7.87 4.64 22.40
C ALA A 174 -6.43 4.15 22.38
N TRP A 175 -6.01 3.61 21.23
CA TRP A 175 -4.67 3.07 21.06
C TRP A 175 -3.63 4.18 21.00
N VAL A 176 -2.49 3.95 21.65
CA VAL A 176 -1.33 4.83 21.61
C VAL A 176 -0.08 4.07 21.22
N VAL A 177 0.88 4.80 20.66
CA VAL A 177 2.23 4.29 20.39
C VAL A 177 3.23 5.11 21.19
N ASN A 178 4.12 4.46 21.93
CA ASN A 178 5.19 5.11 22.67
C ASN A 178 6.39 5.38 21.75
N MET A 179 6.70 6.65 21.50
CA MET A 179 7.86 7.04 20.67
C MET A 179 9.20 6.94 21.41
N ASN A 180 9.22 6.51 22.68
CA ASN A 180 10.46 6.09 23.31
C ASN A 180 10.96 4.75 22.73
N ASP A 181 10.11 3.73 22.76
CA ASP A 181 10.51 2.33 22.56
C ASP A 181 9.65 1.57 21.54
N GLY A 182 8.43 2.04 21.24
CA GLY A 182 7.51 1.40 20.30
C GLY A 182 6.40 0.58 20.93
N LEU A 183 6.18 0.67 22.25
CA LEU A 183 5.03 0.03 22.90
C LEU A 183 3.70 0.45 22.27
N VAL A 184 2.79 -0.51 22.04
CA VAL A 184 1.43 -0.28 21.54
C VAL A 184 0.43 -0.82 22.54
N TYR A 185 -0.37 0.07 23.15
CA TYR A 185 -1.29 -0.27 24.23
C TYR A 185 -2.43 0.76 24.30
N PRO A 186 -3.64 0.43 24.79
CA PRO A 186 -4.72 1.40 24.94
C PRO A 186 -4.54 2.32 26.16
N ARG A 187 -5.03 3.56 26.07
CA ARG A 187 -5.05 4.53 27.18
C ARG A 187 -6.41 5.21 27.25
N ASN A 188 -6.85 5.54 28.46
CA ASN A 188 -8.09 6.28 28.68
C ASN A 188 -8.08 7.62 27.92
N LYS A 189 -9.14 7.88 27.15
CA LYS A 189 -9.30 9.05 26.28
C LYS A 189 -9.26 10.39 27.02
N SER A 190 -9.41 10.38 28.36
CA SER A 190 -9.28 11.58 29.21
C SER A 190 -7.82 12.01 29.48
N PHE A 191 -6.83 11.15 29.22
CA PHE A 191 -5.42 11.51 29.38
C PHE A 191 -4.97 12.52 28.33
N SER A 192 -4.04 13.40 28.68
CA SER A 192 -3.48 14.37 27.74
C SER A 192 -2.16 13.86 27.18
N LEU A 193 -2.13 13.48 25.89
CA LEU A 193 -0.96 12.91 25.20
C LEU A 193 -0.61 13.69 23.92
N TYR A 194 0.48 13.30 23.25
CA TYR A 194 0.99 14.00 22.06
C TYR A 194 0.18 13.67 20.80
N VAL A 195 0.19 14.61 19.85
CA VAL A 195 -0.57 14.56 18.59
C VAL A 195 0.39 14.80 17.44
N TRP A 196 0.49 13.81 16.55
CA TRP A 196 1.32 13.91 15.35
C TRP A 196 0.46 13.72 14.11
N PRO A 197 0.03 14.81 13.46
CA PRO A 197 -0.82 14.73 12.29
C PRO A 197 -0.08 14.09 11.10
N VAL A 198 -0.82 13.27 10.37
CA VAL A 198 -0.36 12.63 9.14
C VAL A 198 -1.35 12.93 8.02
N ARG A 199 -0.90 12.88 6.78
CA ARG A 199 -1.75 12.90 5.60
C ARG A 199 -1.31 11.85 4.60
N SER A 200 -2.15 11.59 3.62
CA SER A 200 -1.78 10.73 2.50
C SER A 200 -0.81 11.50 1.60
N GLY A 201 0.29 10.88 1.20
CA GLY A 201 1.25 11.48 0.29
C GLY A 201 0.98 11.18 -1.18
N GLN A 202 1.86 11.70 -2.04
CA GLN A 202 2.00 11.14 -3.38
C GLN A 202 2.52 9.72 -3.22
N PHE A 203 1.83 8.74 -3.81
CA PHE A 203 2.36 7.39 -3.96
C PHE A 203 3.77 7.53 -4.54
N GLY A 204 4.79 7.28 -3.71
CA GLY A 204 6.16 7.32 -4.18
C GLY A 204 6.33 6.33 -5.31
N ALA A 205 7.39 6.47 -6.09
CA ALA A 205 7.77 5.51 -7.15
C ALA A 205 8.04 4.07 -6.64
N PHE A 206 7.73 3.77 -5.37
CA PHE A 206 7.96 2.52 -4.65
C PHE A 206 6.73 2.18 -3.80
N GLY A 207 5.66 1.72 -4.43
CA GLY A 207 4.43 1.25 -3.77
C GLY A 207 4.57 -0.06 -2.98
N ASN A 208 5.64 -0.23 -2.19
CA ASN A 208 5.95 -1.55 -1.61
C ASN A 208 5.44 -1.72 -0.16
N SER A 209 5.40 -0.69 0.69
CA SER A 209 4.94 -0.84 2.10
C SER A 209 3.74 0.05 2.45
N ALA A 210 2.69 -0.04 1.63
CA ALA A 210 1.41 0.60 1.94
C ALA A 210 0.88 0.12 3.30
N ILE A 211 0.35 1.05 4.10
CA ILE A 211 -0.23 0.72 5.41
C ILE A 211 -1.64 0.16 5.22
N TRP A 212 -1.97 -0.93 5.91
CA TRP A 212 -3.29 -1.55 5.85
C TRP A 212 -4.27 -0.89 6.81
N GLN A 213 -5.56 -1.00 6.51
CA GLN A 213 -6.62 -0.65 7.45
C GLN A 213 -6.48 -1.48 8.74
N THR A 214 -6.93 -0.92 9.86
CA THR A 214 -6.87 -1.56 11.19
C THR A 214 -7.95 -2.61 11.40
N GLY A 215 -8.97 -2.64 10.55
CA GLY A 215 -10.20 -3.42 10.73
C GLY A 215 -11.31 -2.67 11.44
N GLN A 216 -11.00 -1.54 12.11
CA GLN A 216 -12.00 -0.72 12.78
C GLN A 216 -12.99 -0.13 11.79
N THR A 217 -14.28 -0.40 12.01
CA THR A 217 -15.39 0.12 11.20
C THR A 217 -16.43 0.86 12.04
N SER A 218 -16.43 0.65 13.36
CA SER A 218 -17.26 1.41 14.29
C SER A 218 -16.68 2.80 14.51
N THR A 219 -17.49 3.84 14.24
CA THR A 219 -17.16 5.25 14.53
C THR A 219 -17.59 5.60 15.95
N TYR A 220 -16.65 6.15 16.73
CA TYR A 220 -16.83 6.62 18.10
C TYR A 220 -16.72 8.15 18.21
N ALA A 221 -16.06 8.80 17.25
CA ALA A 221 -16.03 10.25 17.10
C ALA A 221 -15.73 10.66 15.65
N THR A 222 -16.13 11.86 15.27
CA THR A 222 -15.78 12.40 13.94
C THR A 222 -14.26 12.54 13.80
N GLY A 223 -13.71 12.07 12.68
CA GLY A 223 -12.30 12.05 12.34
C GLY A 223 -11.53 10.84 12.88
N ASP A 224 -12.21 9.87 13.49
CA ASP A 224 -11.58 8.66 14.00
C ASP A 224 -11.33 7.60 12.90
N ASP A 225 -10.69 6.50 13.29
CA ASP A 225 -10.29 5.44 12.36
C ASP A 225 -11.47 4.67 11.79
N GLY A 226 -12.56 4.50 12.55
CA GLY A 226 -13.78 3.86 12.08
C GLY A 226 -14.51 4.66 11.00
N GLU A 227 -14.50 6.00 11.10
CA GLU A 227 -15.02 6.87 10.04
C GLU A 227 -14.08 6.92 8.82
N LEU A 228 -12.78 7.10 9.04
CA LEU A 228 -11.83 7.38 7.96
C LEU A 228 -11.31 6.13 7.24
N GLN A 229 -11.23 5.00 7.95
CA GLN A 229 -10.78 3.68 7.50
C GLN A 229 -9.56 3.76 6.58
N LYS A 230 -8.50 4.43 7.03
CA LYS A 230 -7.32 4.71 6.19
C LYS A 230 -6.42 3.50 6.08
N GLY A 231 -5.86 3.34 4.88
CA GLY A 231 -4.98 2.24 4.52
C GLY A 231 -5.56 1.33 3.45
N VAL A 232 -4.80 0.30 3.08
CA VAL A 232 -5.22 -0.73 2.13
C VAL A 232 -6.36 -1.55 2.72
N THR A 233 -7.47 -1.61 1.98
CA THR A 233 -8.64 -2.41 2.34
C THR A 233 -8.31 -3.90 2.32
N TRP A 234 -8.80 -4.61 3.32
CA TRP A 234 -8.54 -6.04 3.42
C TRP A 234 -9.24 -6.84 2.31
N PRO A 235 -8.59 -7.90 1.80
CA PRO A 235 -9.23 -8.86 0.91
C PRO A 235 -10.38 -9.60 1.60
N ASN A 236 -11.34 -10.03 0.79
CA ASN A 236 -12.37 -10.97 1.19
C ASN A 236 -12.35 -12.19 0.25
N PRO A 237 -11.95 -13.39 0.72
CA PRO A 237 -11.55 -13.68 2.11
C PRO A 237 -10.20 -13.07 2.47
N ARG A 238 -9.99 -12.71 3.75
CA ARG A 238 -8.68 -12.26 4.25
C ARG A 238 -7.68 -13.42 4.34
N PHE A 239 -8.17 -14.58 4.76
CA PHE A 239 -7.37 -15.78 4.97
C PHE A 239 -7.92 -16.96 4.15
N THR A 240 -7.03 -17.64 3.42
CA THR A 240 -7.36 -18.85 2.63
C THR A 240 -6.66 -20.06 3.24
N ASP A 241 -7.43 -21.08 3.61
CA ASP A 241 -6.88 -22.39 4.00
C ASP A 241 -6.38 -23.12 2.75
N ASN A 242 -5.13 -23.59 2.81
CA ASN A 242 -4.52 -24.32 1.69
C ASN A 242 -4.84 -25.82 1.71
N GLY A 243 -5.46 -26.34 2.79
CA GLY A 243 -5.75 -27.76 2.94
C GLY A 243 -4.52 -28.61 3.30
N ASP A 244 -3.37 -27.99 3.57
CA ASP A 244 -2.10 -28.63 3.90
C ASP A 244 -1.57 -28.24 5.29
N GLN A 245 -2.47 -27.78 6.18
CA GLN A 245 -2.17 -27.22 7.51
C GLN A 245 -1.49 -25.84 7.49
N THR A 246 -1.52 -25.16 6.34
CA THR A 246 -1.11 -23.76 6.22
C THR A 246 -2.27 -22.86 5.77
N VAL A 247 -2.15 -21.57 6.08
CA VAL A 247 -3.14 -20.55 5.73
C VAL A 247 -2.43 -19.38 5.05
N ASN A 248 -2.88 -19.01 3.86
CA ASN A 248 -2.46 -17.79 3.18
C ASN A 248 -3.14 -16.58 3.82
N ASP A 249 -2.37 -15.56 4.15
CA ASP A 249 -2.86 -14.21 4.37
C ASP A 249 -2.90 -13.50 3.00
N ASN A 250 -4.10 -13.28 2.46
CA ASN A 250 -4.26 -12.66 1.15
C ASN A 250 -3.91 -11.16 1.13
N LEU A 251 -3.81 -10.51 2.31
CA LEU A 251 -3.38 -9.11 2.40
C LEU A 251 -1.86 -9.04 2.26
N THR A 252 -1.13 -9.81 3.08
CA THR A 252 0.33 -9.70 3.16
C THR A 252 1.06 -10.64 2.21
N GLY A 253 0.35 -11.66 1.72
CA GLY A 253 0.94 -12.76 0.98
C GLY A 253 1.80 -13.69 1.84
N LEU A 254 1.79 -13.55 3.17
CA LEU A 254 2.47 -14.46 4.07
C LEU A 254 1.70 -15.78 4.22
N VAL A 255 2.41 -16.84 4.57
CA VAL A 255 1.82 -18.15 4.87
C VAL A 255 2.11 -18.49 6.31
N TRP A 256 1.05 -18.81 7.05
CA TRP A 256 1.09 -19.08 8.48
C TRP A 256 0.73 -20.55 8.72
N THR A 257 1.25 -21.12 9.80
CA THR A 257 0.71 -22.40 10.27
C THR A 257 -0.76 -22.23 10.63
N LYS A 258 -1.60 -23.20 10.24
CA LYS A 258 -3.03 -23.19 10.57
C LYS A 258 -3.26 -23.32 12.08
N ASP A 259 -2.48 -24.19 12.73
CA ASP A 259 -2.39 -24.25 14.18
C ASP A 259 -1.52 -23.10 14.70
N ALA A 260 -2.15 -22.15 15.39
CA ALA A 260 -1.52 -21.00 16.01
C ALA A 260 -0.82 -21.33 17.33
N ASN A 261 -0.83 -22.59 17.79
CA ASN A 261 -0.03 -23.10 18.90
C ASN A 261 0.58 -24.45 18.52
N LEU A 262 1.21 -24.51 17.34
CA LEU A 262 1.79 -25.73 16.80
C LEU A 262 2.76 -26.47 17.76
N PRO A 263 3.58 -25.80 18.60
CA PRO A 263 4.41 -26.52 19.58
C PRO A 263 3.61 -27.22 20.69
N GLY A 264 2.33 -26.88 20.87
CA GLY A 264 1.46 -27.38 21.94
C GLY A 264 1.77 -26.81 23.34
N THR A 265 2.96 -26.27 23.56
CA THR A 265 3.40 -25.64 24.81
C THR A 265 4.15 -24.34 24.54
N THR A 266 4.16 -23.45 25.54
CA THR A 266 4.94 -22.21 25.50
C THR A 266 6.44 -22.48 25.48
N LYS A 267 7.22 -21.58 24.89
CA LYS A 267 8.68 -21.67 24.73
C LYS A 267 9.36 -20.41 25.28
N THR A 268 10.57 -20.55 25.82
CA THR A 268 11.46 -19.39 25.97
C THR A 268 11.82 -18.83 24.59
N TRP A 269 12.31 -17.59 24.52
CA TRP A 269 12.60 -16.97 23.23
C TRP A 269 13.63 -17.75 22.40
N GLN A 270 14.71 -18.23 23.03
CA GLN A 270 15.69 -19.07 22.35
C GLN A 270 15.08 -20.41 21.91
N GLN A 271 14.27 -21.05 22.77
CA GLN A 271 13.59 -22.30 22.42
C GLN A 271 12.58 -22.11 21.26
N ALA A 272 12.00 -20.92 21.11
CA ALA A 272 11.13 -20.59 19.99
C ALA A 272 11.90 -20.52 18.67
N LEU A 273 13.06 -19.84 18.66
CA LEU A 273 13.95 -19.83 17.50
C LEU A 273 14.45 -21.23 17.13
N ASP A 274 14.90 -22.00 18.14
CA ASP A 274 15.37 -23.37 17.95
C ASP A 274 14.24 -24.25 17.39
N TYR A 275 13.01 -24.13 17.92
CA TYR A 275 11.85 -24.87 17.43
C TYR A 275 11.61 -24.59 15.94
N VAL A 276 11.60 -23.32 15.53
CA VAL A 276 11.39 -23.00 14.11
C VAL A 276 12.58 -23.47 13.24
N ALA A 277 13.80 -23.46 13.76
CA ALA A 277 14.94 -24.07 13.07
C ALA A 277 14.73 -25.58 12.86
N THR A 278 14.17 -26.30 13.85
CA THR A 278 13.83 -27.72 13.67
C THR A 278 12.74 -27.95 12.62
N MET A 279 11.78 -27.02 12.49
CA MET A 279 10.74 -27.10 11.46
C MET A 279 11.30 -27.09 10.04
N ASN A 280 12.51 -26.55 9.85
CA ASN A 280 13.18 -26.43 8.56
C ASN A 280 14.14 -27.59 8.23
N SER A 281 14.24 -28.59 9.11
CA SER A 281 15.12 -29.74 8.91
C SER A 281 14.51 -30.79 7.97
N GLY A 282 15.34 -31.54 7.25
CA GLY A 282 14.88 -32.63 6.37
C GLY A 282 13.99 -32.13 5.22
N THR A 283 12.78 -32.69 5.08
CA THR A 283 11.78 -32.25 4.10
C THR A 283 10.99 -31.01 4.56
N GLY A 284 11.27 -30.51 5.76
CA GLY A 284 10.55 -29.39 6.36
C GLY A 284 9.16 -29.75 6.88
N THR A 285 8.56 -28.81 7.61
CA THR A 285 7.20 -28.95 8.15
C THR A 285 6.20 -28.53 7.08
N TYR A 286 5.19 -29.37 6.85
CA TYR A 286 4.20 -29.19 5.76
C TYR A 286 4.84 -29.02 4.37
N GLY A 287 6.02 -29.63 4.16
CA GLY A 287 6.75 -29.55 2.88
C GLY A 287 7.51 -28.24 2.67
N HIS A 288 7.75 -27.46 3.72
CA HIS A 288 8.42 -26.16 3.66
C HIS A 288 9.58 -26.06 4.64
N THR A 289 10.68 -25.45 4.19
CA THR A 289 11.96 -25.33 4.91
C THR A 289 12.39 -23.88 5.15
N ASP A 290 11.47 -22.94 5.00
CA ASP A 290 11.68 -21.49 5.11
C ASP A 290 10.78 -20.86 6.19
N TRP A 291 10.39 -21.64 7.19
CA TRP A 291 9.69 -21.15 8.38
C TRP A 291 10.60 -20.25 9.21
N ARG A 292 10.02 -19.21 9.80
CA ARG A 292 10.69 -18.30 10.74
C ARG A 292 9.74 -17.92 11.88
N LEU A 293 10.34 -17.48 12.98
CA LEU A 293 9.61 -16.75 14.00
C LEU A 293 9.27 -15.35 13.42
N PRO A 294 8.00 -14.92 13.46
CA PRO A 294 7.58 -13.68 12.82
C PRO A 294 8.20 -12.46 13.49
N SER A 295 8.44 -11.40 12.73
CA SER A 295 8.69 -10.07 13.29
C SER A 295 7.41 -9.52 13.96
N PRO A 296 7.48 -8.52 14.85
CA PRO A 296 6.29 -7.92 15.44
C PRO A 296 5.42 -7.25 14.38
N LYS A 297 5.99 -6.80 13.24
CA LYS A 297 5.23 -6.26 12.12
C LYS A 297 4.38 -7.34 11.42
N GLU A 298 4.93 -8.54 11.27
CA GLU A 298 4.19 -9.69 10.71
C GLU A 298 3.05 -10.12 11.62
N LEU A 299 3.29 -10.29 12.93
CA LEU A 299 2.23 -10.60 13.90
C LEU A 299 1.16 -9.50 13.97
N PHE A 300 1.60 -8.23 14.03
CA PHE A 300 0.69 -7.09 14.12
C PHE A 300 -0.18 -6.93 12.86
N SER A 301 0.26 -7.43 11.70
CA SER A 301 -0.55 -7.42 10.48
C SER A 301 -1.78 -8.33 10.52
N LEU A 302 -1.82 -9.30 11.44
CA LEU A 302 -2.97 -10.17 11.66
C LEU A 302 -4.06 -9.50 12.49
N VAL A 303 -3.72 -8.44 13.25
CA VAL A 303 -4.59 -7.82 14.24
C VAL A 303 -5.77 -7.10 13.59
N ASP A 304 -6.97 -7.39 14.08
CA ASP A 304 -8.20 -6.65 13.82
C ASP A 304 -8.61 -5.85 15.05
N HIS A 305 -8.48 -4.52 14.97
CA HIS A 305 -8.79 -3.60 16.07
C HIS A 305 -10.29 -3.34 16.28
N GLU A 306 -11.17 -3.89 15.43
CA GLU A 306 -12.62 -3.98 15.72
C GLU A 306 -12.93 -5.17 16.63
N ARG A 307 -11.97 -6.10 16.80
CA ARG A 307 -12.20 -7.38 17.47
C ARG A 307 -11.28 -7.57 18.66
N TYR A 308 -11.73 -8.43 19.55
CA TYR A 308 -11.00 -8.84 20.73
C TYR A 308 -11.34 -10.29 21.07
N VAL A 309 -10.36 -11.00 21.63
CA VAL A 309 -10.46 -12.38 22.13
C VAL A 309 -11.09 -13.37 21.12
N PRO A 310 -10.41 -13.66 19.98
CA PRO A 310 -9.16 -13.07 19.52
C PRO A 310 -9.35 -11.81 18.68
N SER A 311 -8.34 -10.93 18.66
CA SER A 311 -8.27 -9.76 17.79
C SER A 311 -7.89 -10.14 16.35
N LEU A 312 -8.67 -11.02 15.72
CA LEU A 312 -8.47 -11.51 14.35
C LEU A 312 -9.72 -11.30 13.50
N PRO A 313 -9.57 -11.06 12.18
CA PRO A 313 -10.70 -10.93 11.24
C PRO A 313 -11.71 -12.08 11.32
N SER A 314 -12.99 -11.77 11.15
CA SER A 314 -14.08 -12.77 11.19
C SER A 314 -13.88 -13.92 10.23
N GLY A 315 -14.21 -15.13 10.70
CA GLY A 315 -14.15 -16.32 9.85
C GLY A 315 -12.74 -16.64 9.39
N HIS A 316 -11.71 -16.28 10.16
CA HIS A 316 -10.34 -16.74 9.92
C HIS A 316 -10.24 -18.27 10.02
N GLN A 317 -9.27 -18.85 9.31
CA GLN A 317 -9.14 -20.32 9.22
C GLN A 317 -8.17 -20.91 10.24
N PHE A 318 -7.59 -20.07 11.10
CA PHE A 318 -6.68 -20.49 12.15
C PHE A 318 -7.36 -21.26 13.28
N THR A 319 -6.65 -22.25 13.82
CA THR A 319 -7.06 -23.07 14.96
C THR A 319 -6.11 -22.85 16.14
N ASN A 320 -6.57 -23.13 17.37
CA ASN A 320 -5.77 -23.01 18.60
C ASN A 320 -5.12 -21.63 18.81
N VAL A 321 -5.78 -20.56 18.36
CA VAL A 321 -5.35 -19.18 18.63
C VAL A 321 -5.40 -18.94 20.14
N GLN A 322 -4.27 -18.53 20.71
CA GLN A 322 -4.12 -18.27 22.14
C GLN A 322 -4.46 -16.81 22.40
N SER A 323 -5.74 -16.56 22.68
CA SER A 323 -6.32 -15.22 22.76
C SER A 323 -6.22 -14.57 24.14
N ASN A 324 -5.57 -15.22 25.11
CA ASN A 324 -5.39 -14.75 26.50
C ASN A 324 -3.92 -14.47 26.86
N TYR A 325 -3.04 -14.37 25.85
CA TYR A 325 -1.59 -14.35 26.05
C TYR A 325 -0.83 -13.80 24.84
N PHE A 326 0.50 -13.80 24.99
CA PHE A 326 1.43 -13.23 24.01
C PHE A 326 2.08 -14.29 23.12
N TYR A 327 2.38 -13.86 21.91
CA TYR A 327 3.21 -14.54 20.92
C TYR A 327 4.58 -13.89 20.84
N TRP A 328 5.62 -14.71 20.83
CA TRP A 328 6.98 -14.24 20.58
C TRP A 328 7.11 -13.69 19.16
N SER A 329 7.79 -12.55 19.05
CA SER A 329 8.41 -12.14 17.79
C SER A 329 9.91 -12.44 17.77
N SER A 330 10.50 -12.43 16.58
CA SER A 330 11.94 -12.59 16.37
C SER A 330 12.77 -11.33 16.66
N THR A 331 12.15 -10.21 17.00
CA THR A 331 12.85 -8.93 17.20
C THR A 331 13.23 -8.74 18.65
N SER A 332 14.52 -8.50 18.90
CA SER A 332 15.03 -8.16 20.24
C SER A 332 14.67 -6.73 20.62
N TYR A 333 14.48 -6.45 21.90
CA TYR A 333 14.26 -5.08 22.37
C TYR A 333 15.61 -4.35 22.47
N ALA A 334 15.82 -3.31 21.65
CA ALA A 334 17.13 -2.64 21.55
C ALA A 334 17.63 -2.04 22.86
N TYR A 335 16.75 -1.46 23.69
CA TYR A 335 17.14 -0.84 24.95
C TYR A 335 17.53 -1.88 26.02
N ILE A 336 16.82 -3.01 26.07
CA ILE A 336 17.07 -4.10 27.03
C ILE A 336 17.19 -5.40 26.23
N THR A 337 18.40 -5.75 25.83
CA THR A 337 18.68 -6.81 24.85
C THR A 337 18.39 -8.23 25.34
N PHE A 338 18.22 -8.41 26.66
CA PHE A 338 17.70 -9.66 27.25
C PHE A 338 16.17 -9.77 27.17
N CYS A 339 15.47 -8.75 26.68
CA CYS A 339 14.06 -8.80 26.33
C CYS A 339 13.86 -8.93 24.80
N ALA A 340 12.69 -9.42 24.41
CA ALA A 340 12.23 -9.44 23.02
C ALA A 340 10.80 -8.94 22.92
N TRP A 341 10.41 -8.51 21.72
CA TRP A 341 9.06 -8.04 21.44
C TRP A 341 8.07 -9.20 21.37
N VAL A 342 6.86 -8.93 21.84
CA VAL A 342 5.72 -9.83 21.78
C VAL A 342 4.49 -9.12 21.24
N VAL A 343 3.57 -9.89 20.66
CA VAL A 343 2.25 -9.40 20.25
C VAL A 343 1.15 -10.26 20.89
N SER A 344 0.16 -9.63 21.50
CA SER A 344 -1.00 -10.31 22.09
C SER A 344 -2.12 -10.45 21.05
N MET A 345 -2.76 -11.62 21.02
CA MET A 345 -3.95 -11.87 20.20
C MET A 345 -5.26 -11.65 20.96
N ASP A 346 -5.18 -11.11 22.18
CA ASP A 346 -6.34 -10.65 22.96
C ASP A 346 -6.93 -9.40 22.32
N PHE A 347 -6.11 -8.34 22.23
CA PHE A 347 -6.49 -7.01 21.77
C PHE A 347 -5.57 -6.48 20.66
N GLY A 348 -4.41 -7.10 20.43
CA GLY A 348 -3.36 -6.57 19.56
C GLY A 348 -2.29 -5.74 20.28
N LEU A 349 -2.01 -6.01 21.56
CA LEU A 349 -0.95 -5.29 22.29
C LEU A 349 0.42 -5.62 21.70
N VAL A 350 1.31 -4.63 21.59
CA VAL A 350 2.74 -4.84 21.31
C VAL A 350 3.53 -4.45 22.55
N TYR A 351 4.20 -5.44 23.15
CA TYR A 351 4.91 -5.30 24.41
C TYR A 351 6.30 -5.95 24.32
N ASN A 352 7.11 -5.85 25.38
CA ASN A 352 8.37 -6.60 25.48
C ASN A 352 8.46 -7.36 26.79
N TYR A 353 9.04 -8.54 26.75
CA TYR A 353 9.27 -9.39 27.92
C TYR A 353 10.66 -10.01 27.90
N ASP A 354 11.11 -10.40 29.09
CA ASP A 354 12.36 -11.12 29.29
C ASP A 354 12.38 -12.42 28.47
N LYS A 355 13.47 -12.66 27.74
CA LYS A 355 13.65 -13.83 26.86
C LYS A 355 13.63 -15.17 27.62
N SER A 356 13.79 -15.16 28.94
CA SER A 356 13.63 -16.34 29.81
C SER A 356 12.17 -16.69 30.11
N GLY A 357 11.23 -15.77 29.88
CA GLY A 357 9.79 -16.04 29.98
C GLY A 357 9.30 -16.99 28.89
N SER A 358 8.21 -17.72 29.14
CA SER A 358 7.65 -18.69 28.21
C SER A 358 6.38 -18.17 27.56
N TYR A 359 6.36 -18.08 26.22
CA TYR A 359 5.24 -17.55 25.44
C TYR A 359 4.98 -18.40 24.18
N TYR A 360 3.90 -18.10 23.45
CA TYR A 360 3.49 -18.90 22.30
C TYR A 360 4.30 -18.59 21.05
N VAL A 361 4.33 -19.55 20.12
CA VAL A 361 5.07 -19.49 18.86
C VAL A 361 4.10 -19.72 17.72
N TRP A 362 4.02 -18.75 16.81
CA TRP A 362 3.21 -18.86 15.60
C TRP A 362 4.12 -18.72 14.38
N PRO A 363 4.62 -19.85 13.83
CA PRO A 363 5.55 -19.81 12.71
C PRO A 363 4.90 -19.20 11.46
N VAL A 364 5.68 -18.38 10.78
CA VAL A 364 5.33 -17.78 9.50
C VAL A 364 6.39 -18.13 8.47
N ARG A 365 6.02 -18.17 7.21
CA ARG A 365 6.94 -18.18 6.09
C ARG A 365 6.53 -17.14 5.08
N SER A 366 7.45 -16.83 4.18
CA SER A 366 7.09 -16.05 3.00
C SER A 366 6.12 -16.89 2.18
N GLY A 367 4.98 -16.34 1.78
CA GLY A 367 4.09 -17.09 0.90
C GLY A 367 4.63 -17.12 -0.53
N GLN A 368 3.92 -17.87 -1.37
CA GLN A 368 4.08 -17.76 -2.82
C GLN A 368 3.42 -16.48 -3.34
N VAL A 369 3.83 -15.32 -2.83
CA VAL A 369 3.85 -14.13 -3.67
C VAL A 369 5.01 -14.41 -4.61
N GLY A 370 4.70 -14.94 -5.80
CA GLY A 370 5.73 -15.49 -6.68
C GLY A 370 6.89 -14.51 -6.79
N SER A 371 8.11 -15.05 -6.70
CA SER A 371 9.40 -14.34 -6.68
C SER A 371 9.26 -12.85 -7.02
N LEU A 372 9.45 -11.94 -6.07
CA LEU A 372 9.44 -10.51 -6.42
C LEU A 372 10.49 -10.27 -7.51
N VAL A 373 10.04 -9.71 -8.62
CA VAL A 373 10.85 -9.42 -9.80
C VAL A 373 10.83 -7.93 -10.05
N ASN A 374 12.01 -7.35 -10.28
CA ASN A 374 12.12 -5.91 -10.49
C ASN A 374 11.62 -5.52 -11.87
N LEU A 375 10.73 -4.54 -11.95
CA LEU A 375 10.41 -3.77 -13.15
C LEU A 375 11.16 -2.44 -13.07
N VAL A 376 12.17 -2.27 -13.92
CA VAL A 376 12.91 -1.01 -14.07
C VAL A 376 12.31 -0.24 -15.24
N ILE A 377 11.95 1.03 -15.02
CA ILE A 377 11.53 1.93 -16.09
C ILE A 377 12.50 3.10 -16.21
N SER A 378 12.99 3.31 -17.42
CA SER A 378 13.84 4.44 -17.80
C SER A 378 13.12 5.36 -18.80
N LYS A 379 13.46 6.64 -18.81
CA LYS A 379 13.08 7.58 -19.88
C LYS A 379 14.26 7.96 -20.75
N ALA A 380 14.01 8.12 -22.05
CA ALA A 380 15.01 8.51 -23.04
C ALA A 380 14.46 9.54 -24.05
N GLY A 381 15.36 10.10 -24.86
CA GLY A 381 15.04 11.03 -25.94
C GLY A 381 15.21 12.50 -25.55
N THR A 382 14.83 13.40 -26.46
CA THR A 382 15.01 14.85 -26.29
C THR A 382 13.82 15.54 -25.62
N GLY A 383 12.66 14.90 -25.60
CA GLY A 383 11.43 15.40 -24.98
C GLY A 383 11.27 14.95 -23.52
N SER A 384 10.16 15.33 -22.91
CA SER A 384 9.83 14.99 -21.52
C SER A 384 8.41 14.44 -21.37
N GLY A 385 8.17 13.69 -20.30
CA GLY A 385 6.89 13.06 -20.01
C GLY A 385 6.92 12.29 -18.71
N THR A 386 5.79 11.69 -18.34
CA THR A 386 5.62 10.80 -17.18
C THR A 386 5.27 9.39 -17.64
N VAL A 387 5.59 8.40 -16.80
CA VAL A 387 5.14 7.02 -16.99
C VAL A 387 4.50 6.55 -15.69
N THR A 388 3.26 6.07 -15.79
CA THR A 388 2.49 5.51 -14.67
C THR A 388 2.14 4.04 -14.90
N SER A 389 1.72 3.30 -13.86
CA SER A 389 1.28 1.90 -13.97
C SER A 389 -0.14 1.63 -13.45
N ALA A 390 -0.73 0.54 -13.92
CA ALA A 390 -1.91 -0.13 -13.35
C ALA A 390 -1.59 -1.64 -13.17
N PRO A 391 -1.67 -2.23 -11.97
CA PRO A 391 -2.00 -1.59 -10.69
C PRO A 391 -1.09 -0.40 -10.35
N VAL A 392 -1.62 0.56 -9.58
CA VAL A 392 -0.91 1.79 -9.22
C VAL A 392 0.30 1.45 -8.36
N GLY A 393 1.45 2.03 -8.67
CA GLY A 393 2.71 1.71 -7.97
C GLY A 393 3.96 2.29 -8.63
N ILE A 394 3.85 2.74 -9.88
CA ILE A 394 4.93 3.36 -10.63
C ILE A 394 4.52 4.76 -11.07
N ASN A 395 5.34 5.78 -10.76
CA ASN A 395 5.21 7.15 -11.26
C ASN A 395 6.61 7.78 -11.39
N CYS A 396 7.21 7.70 -12.58
CA CYS A 396 8.65 7.93 -12.72
C CYS A 396 8.96 9.36 -13.15
N GLY A 397 10.07 9.91 -12.67
CA GLY A 397 10.76 11.09 -13.19
C GLY A 397 11.75 10.73 -14.31
N SER A 398 12.98 10.31 -13.98
CA SER A 398 14.00 9.85 -14.94
C SER A 398 14.11 8.31 -15.01
N THR A 399 14.36 7.66 -13.87
CA THR A 399 14.38 6.20 -13.70
C THR A 399 13.64 5.83 -12.42
N CYS A 400 12.91 4.71 -12.43
CA CYS A 400 12.23 4.16 -11.26
C CYS A 400 12.32 2.63 -11.31
N THR A 401 12.28 1.99 -10.14
CA THR A 401 12.31 0.53 -10.03
C THR A 401 11.18 0.11 -9.10
N ALA A 402 10.30 -0.78 -9.54
CA ALA A 402 9.27 -1.36 -8.69
C ALA A 402 9.49 -2.86 -8.54
N ALA A 403 9.27 -3.38 -7.33
CA ALA A 403 9.22 -4.82 -7.12
C ALA A 403 7.78 -5.27 -7.43
N CYS A 404 7.62 -6.20 -8.38
CA CYS A 404 6.32 -6.77 -8.71
C CYS A 404 6.32 -8.25 -8.34
N SER A 405 5.19 -8.76 -7.88
CA SER A 405 4.99 -10.20 -7.70
C SER A 405 5.21 -10.91 -9.04
N ALA A 406 6.09 -11.91 -9.09
CA ALA A 406 6.16 -12.78 -10.25
C ALA A 406 4.95 -13.70 -10.31
N GLY A 407 4.39 -13.87 -11.50
CA GLY A 407 3.34 -14.85 -11.77
C GLY A 407 2.84 -14.73 -13.20
N ALA A 408 2.47 -15.85 -13.82
CA ALA A 408 1.91 -15.87 -15.17
C ALA A 408 0.58 -15.09 -15.28
N SER A 409 -0.08 -14.82 -14.15
CA SER A 409 -1.35 -14.08 -14.06
C SER A 409 -1.18 -12.62 -13.58
N VAL A 410 0.04 -12.17 -13.30
CA VAL A 410 0.30 -10.80 -12.83
C VAL A 410 0.64 -9.91 -14.01
N SER A 411 -0.25 -8.97 -14.33
CA SER A 411 -0.05 -8.01 -15.42
C SER A 411 0.11 -6.57 -14.90
N VAL A 412 1.04 -5.83 -15.51
CA VAL A 412 1.29 -4.41 -15.24
C VAL A 412 1.10 -3.64 -16.54
N THR A 413 0.17 -2.70 -16.55
CA THR A 413 -0.06 -1.80 -17.68
C THR A 413 0.59 -0.45 -17.43
N LEU A 414 1.59 -0.11 -18.23
CA LEU A 414 2.28 1.17 -18.23
C LEU A 414 1.57 2.16 -19.14
N THR A 415 1.48 3.42 -18.73
CA THR A 415 0.93 4.53 -19.52
C THR A 415 1.93 5.67 -19.59
N ALA A 416 2.31 6.09 -20.80
CA ALA A 416 3.19 7.23 -21.04
C ALA A 416 2.37 8.48 -21.39
N THR A 417 2.63 9.57 -20.68
CA THR A 417 1.98 10.87 -20.90
C THR A 417 3.06 11.92 -21.18
N ALA A 418 3.10 12.45 -22.39
CA ALA A 418 4.04 13.53 -22.74
C ALA A 418 3.60 14.86 -22.12
N ILE A 419 4.56 15.69 -21.70
CA ILE A 419 4.25 17.08 -21.32
C ILE A 419 4.08 17.97 -22.56
N SER A 420 3.54 19.18 -22.38
CA SER A 420 3.41 20.16 -23.46
C SER A 420 4.76 20.43 -24.14
N GLY A 421 4.77 20.50 -25.47
CA GLY A 421 5.99 20.66 -26.27
C GLY A 421 6.80 19.37 -26.51
N SER A 422 6.32 18.22 -26.03
CA SER A 422 6.91 16.90 -26.28
C SER A 422 5.89 15.93 -26.87
N ALA A 423 6.36 14.86 -27.49
CA ALA A 423 5.56 13.75 -27.98
C ALA A 423 6.18 12.42 -27.51
N PHE A 424 5.33 11.47 -27.12
CA PHE A 424 5.77 10.10 -26.87
C PHE A 424 6.04 9.42 -28.21
N THR A 425 7.23 8.83 -28.38
CA THR A 425 7.66 8.24 -29.65
C THR A 425 7.69 6.71 -29.64
N GLY A 426 7.69 6.09 -28.46
CA GLY A 426 7.57 4.64 -28.34
C GLY A 426 8.27 4.02 -27.13
N TRP A 427 7.97 2.74 -26.92
CA TRP A 427 8.54 1.87 -25.90
C TRP A 427 9.65 0.98 -26.47
N SER A 428 10.66 0.67 -25.65
CA SER A 428 11.69 -0.34 -25.93
C SER A 428 12.07 -1.16 -24.69
N GLY A 429 12.77 -2.27 -24.89
CA GLY A 429 13.11 -3.25 -23.84
C GLY A 429 12.12 -4.42 -23.81
N ASP A 430 11.67 -4.80 -22.61
CA ASP A 430 10.65 -5.84 -22.39
C ASP A 430 9.23 -5.43 -22.81
N CYS A 431 9.05 -4.14 -23.16
CA CYS A 431 7.86 -3.57 -23.76
C CYS A 431 8.25 -2.93 -25.11
N THR A 432 7.43 -3.09 -26.15
CA THR A 432 7.70 -2.50 -27.48
C THR A 432 6.43 -1.92 -28.11
N GLY A 433 6.60 -0.92 -28.99
CA GLY A 433 5.51 -0.33 -29.76
C GLY A 433 5.34 1.16 -29.53
N THR A 434 4.44 1.78 -30.28
CA THR A 434 4.20 3.24 -30.28
C THR A 434 2.90 3.66 -29.60
N SER A 435 2.10 2.70 -29.12
CA SER A 435 0.92 2.99 -28.31
C SER A 435 1.32 3.69 -27.01
N SER A 436 0.52 4.65 -26.54
CA SER A 436 0.76 5.33 -25.26
C SER A 436 0.65 4.38 -24.05
N THR A 437 0.10 3.18 -24.24
CA THR A 437 -0.01 2.14 -23.20
C THR A 437 0.76 0.88 -23.56
N CYS A 438 1.28 0.19 -22.55
CA CYS A 438 1.95 -1.09 -22.71
C CYS A 438 1.68 -2.05 -21.55
N THR A 439 1.21 -3.26 -21.85
CA THR A 439 0.92 -4.28 -20.83
C THR A 439 2.00 -5.35 -20.80
N LEU A 440 2.56 -5.58 -19.61
CA LEU A 440 3.58 -6.56 -19.31
C LEU A 440 2.99 -7.67 -18.44
N THR A 441 3.49 -8.91 -18.60
CA THR A 441 3.29 -9.97 -17.63
C THR A 441 4.57 -10.11 -16.80
N MET A 442 4.44 -10.00 -15.47
CA MET A 442 5.58 -10.05 -14.56
C MET A 442 5.93 -11.50 -14.24
N SER A 443 6.63 -12.19 -15.14
CA SER A 443 7.11 -13.57 -14.91
C SER A 443 8.61 -13.65 -14.54
N ALA A 444 9.34 -12.56 -14.72
CA ALA A 444 10.77 -12.38 -14.46
C ALA A 444 11.07 -10.88 -14.26
N ALA A 445 12.31 -10.50 -13.93
CA ALA A 445 12.69 -9.08 -13.92
C ALA A 445 12.56 -8.48 -15.33
N LYS A 446 12.08 -7.24 -15.41
CA LYS A 446 11.73 -6.54 -16.64
C LYS A 446 12.37 -5.16 -16.69
N ASN A 447 12.78 -4.73 -17.88
CA ASN A 447 13.36 -3.42 -18.13
C ASN A 447 12.62 -2.76 -19.30
N VAL A 448 12.03 -1.59 -19.07
CA VAL A 448 11.29 -0.84 -20.08
C VAL A 448 11.83 0.57 -20.21
N THR A 449 11.95 1.06 -21.44
CA THR A 449 12.32 2.45 -21.71
C THR A 449 11.20 3.16 -22.47
N ALA A 450 10.76 4.30 -21.95
CA ALA A 450 9.82 5.21 -22.61
C ALA A 450 10.60 6.34 -23.31
N THR A 451 10.42 6.51 -24.62
CA THR A 451 11.11 7.56 -25.37
C THR A 451 10.18 8.73 -25.68
N PHE A 452 10.64 9.95 -25.37
CA PHE A 452 9.94 11.19 -25.69
C PHE A 452 10.82 12.07 -26.59
N ALA A 453 10.22 12.73 -27.58
CA ALA A 453 10.92 13.69 -28.44
C ALA A 453 10.31 15.08 -28.28
N THR A 454 11.13 16.13 -28.42
CA THR A 454 10.62 17.49 -28.53
C THR A 454 9.78 17.64 -29.80
N SER A 455 8.60 18.24 -29.66
CA SER A 455 7.75 18.58 -30.80
C SER A 455 8.31 19.84 -31.44
N THR A 456 9.06 19.70 -32.54
CA THR A 456 9.45 20.84 -33.37
C THR A 456 8.25 21.28 -34.20
N THR A 457 7.80 22.50 -33.96
CA THR A 457 6.85 23.16 -34.85
C THR A 457 7.65 23.89 -35.91
N VAL A 458 7.50 23.47 -37.16
CA VAL A 458 8.07 24.23 -38.28
C VAL A 458 6.98 25.21 -38.73
N PRO A 459 7.24 26.53 -38.69
CA PRO A 459 6.33 27.47 -39.32
C PRO A 459 6.33 27.19 -40.82
N THR A 460 5.18 26.79 -41.34
CA THR A 460 4.96 26.67 -42.79
C THR A 460 4.19 27.89 -43.26
N ILE A 461 4.67 28.51 -44.33
CA ILE A 461 3.99 29.62 -44.98
C ILE A 461 3.08 28.99 -46.04
N ASN A 462 1.77 29.21 -45.95
CA ASN A 462 0.86 28.81 -47.02
C ASN A 462 1.05 29.72 -48.25
N GLU A 463 0.47 29.37 -49.40
CA GLU A 463 0.54 30.15 -50.65
C GLU A 463 -0.02 31.58 -50.53
N TYR A 464 -0.61 31.94 -49.38
CA TYR A 464 -1.14 33.25 -49.03
C TYR A 464 -0.30 34.02 -47.99
N GLY A 465 0.92 33.56 -47.67
CA GLY A 465 1.82 34.29 -46.75
C GLY A 465 1.47 34.17 -45.26
N THR A 466 0.55 33.29 -44.88
CA THR A 466 0.15 33.07 -43.47
C THR A 466 1.04 32.01 -42.82
N ILE A 467 1.57 32.31 -41.63
CA ILE A 467 2.34 31.34 -40.82
C ILE A 467 1.37 30.36 -40.16
N ILE A 468 1.49 29.07 -40.50
CA ILE A 468 0.79 27.97 -39.84
C ILE A 468 1.82 27.11 -39.10
N LEU A 469 1.62 26.92 -37.80
CA LEU A 469 2.40 25.99 -36.97
C LEU A 469 1.87 24.57 -37.21
N ILE A 470 2.65 23.72 -37.89
CA ILE A 470 2.31 22.30 -38.08
C ILE A 470 3.20 21.45 -37.18
N THR A 471 2.60 20.55 -36.41
CA THR A 471 3.30 19.55 -35.60
C THR A 471 3.73 18.36 -36.46
N LEU A 472 5.03 18.06 -36.49
CA LEU A 472 5.65 17.05 -37.38
C LEU A 472 5.40 15.58 -37.00
N SER A 473 4.64 15.29 -35.95
CA SER A 473 4.50 13.93 -35.41
C SER A 473 3.60 12.97 -36.21
N SER A 474 3.03 13.36 -37.37
CA SER A 474 2.05 12.51 -38.08
C SER A 474 2.01 12.61 -39.62
N LEU A 475 3.10 12.99 -40.32
CA LEU A 475 3.04 13.11 -41.79
C LEU A 475 3.62 11.90 -42.55
N VAL A 476 2.70 11.01 -42.97
CA VAL A 476 2.93 10.07 -44.07
C VAL A 476 2.96 10.85 -45.39
N LEU A 477 4.15 10.89 -46.00
CA LEU A 477 4.43 11.00 -47.44
C LEU A 477 3.36 11.68 -48.34
N MET A 478 3.41 13.00 -48.51
CA MET A 478 2.91 13.64 -49.74
C MET A 478 4.06 13.82 -50.73
N ARG A 479 4.18 12.89 -51.68
CA ARG A 479 5.00 13.05 -52.89
C ARG A 479 4.06 13.14 -54.09
N LYS A 480 4.37 14.07 -54.99
CA LYS A 480 3.89 14.24 -56.39
C LYS A 480 2.52 14.89 -56.60
N LEU A 481 2.55 16.19 -56.93
CA LEU A 481 1.94 16.73 -58.16
C LEU A 481 2.76 17.95 -58.63
N ARG A 482 3.76 17.73 -59.50
CA ARG A 482 4.17 18.74 -60.48
C ARG A 482 3.87 18.16 -61.85
N GLY A 483 2.71 18.53 -62.37
CA GLY A 483 2.33 18.31 -63.76
C GLY A 483 3.19 19.18 -64.67
N SER A 484 3.62 18.57 -65.75
CA SER A 484 4.46 19.07 -66.82
C SER A 484 3.84 20.31 -67.49
N TYR A 485 4.62 21.39 -67.61
CA TYR A 485 4.38 22.43 -68.61
C TYR A 485 5.53 22.39 -69.62
N LYS A 486 5.20 22.21 -70.89
CA LYS A 486 6.08 22.39 -72.05
C LYS A 486 5.21 22.74 -73.27
N PRO A 487 5.73 23.46 -74.26
CA PRO A 487 6.72 24.54 -74.22
C PRO A 487 6.07 25.91 -74.10
#